data_AF-A0AAJ1ILI8-F1
#
_entry.id   AF-A0AAJ1ILI8-F1
#
_cell.length_a   1.000
_cell.length_b   1.000
_cell.length_c   1.000
_cell.angle_alpha   90.00
_cell.angle_beta   90.00
_cell.angle_gamma   90.00
#
_symmetry.space_group_name_H-M   'P 1'
#
loop_
_entity.id
_entity.type
_entity.pdbx_description
1 polymer ?
#
loop_
_entity_poly.entity_id
_entity_poly.type
_entity_poly.pdbx_seq_one_letter_code
_entity_poly.pdbx_strand_id
1 'polypeptide(L)'
;MILDVNFIQFLIDDYSKETIKIFVFDKYNTLIASTWYSDLDKYLNLAKYSINNNKPIVVEDIDSKLANSSIFALPFSSSNKIEGTIIIEGEKEEISTIGYALKQSFESIMLY
;
A
#
# COMPACT_ATOMS: atom_id res chain seq x y z
N MET A 1 -8.01 12.83 -3.46
CA MET A 1 -6.57 12.71 -3.18
C MET A 1 -5.83 12.79 -4.50
N ILE A 2 -4.59 13.26 -4.54
CA ILE A 2 -3.81 13.40 -5.79
C ILE A 2 -2.43 12.76 -5.57
N LEU A 3 -2.28 11.47 -5.86
CA LEU A 3 -1.00 10.81 -6.08
C LEU A 3 -0.48 11.07 -7.49
N ASP A 4 0.70 11.67 -7.59
CA ASP A 4 1.48 11.63 -8.81
C ASP A 4 2.14 10.24 -8.93
N VAL A 5 2.25 9.72 -10.15
CA VAL A 5 2.91 8.44 -10.47
C VAL A 5 4.36 8.44 -9.95
N ASN A 6 4.98 9.63 -9.90
CA ASN A 6 6.31 9.85 -9.31
C ASN A 6 6.40 9.50 -7.81
N PHE A 7 5.32 9.68 -7.04
CA PHE A 7 5.32 9.33 -5.62
C PHE A 7 5.21 7.81 -5.41
N ILE A 8 4.46 7.12 -6.27
CA ILE A 8 4.38 5.65 -6.24
C ILE A 8 5.74 5.06 -6.61
N GLN A 9 6.40 5.62 -7.62
CA GLN A 9 7.75 5.20 -7.99
C GLN A 9 8.76 5.49 -6.87
N PHE A 10 8.68 6.66 -6.22
CA PHE A 10 9.49 6.98 -5.05
C PHE A 10 9.29 5.96 -3.91
N LEU A 11 8.04 5.57 -3.61
CA LEU A 11 7.79 4.55 -2.58
C LEU A 11 8.39 3.20 -2.95
N ILE A 12 8.30 2.81 -4.21
CA ILE A 12 8.91 1.58 -4.71
C ILE A 12 10.43 1.69 -4.59
N ASP A 13 11.04 2.80 -4.97
CA ASP A 13 12.50 2.94 -4.99
C ASP A 13 13.10 3.08 -3.57
N ASP A 14 12.44 3.82 -2.68
CA ASP A 14 12.96 4.15 -1.33
C ASP A 14 12.69 3.02 -0.32
N TYR A 15 11.61 2.26 -0.54
CA TYR A 15 11.21 1.15 0.34
C TYR A 15 11.33 -0.24 -0.29
N SER A 16 11.85 -0.39 -1.52
CA SER A 16 12.21 -1.72 -2.07
C SER A 16 13.46 -2.29 -1.39
N LYS A 17 13.29 -2.73 -0.15
CA LYS A 17 14.25 -3.60 0.54
C LYS A 17 13.83 -5.04 0.37
N GLU A 18 14.76 -5.98 0.55
CA GLU A 18 14.50 -7.43 0.50
C GLU A 18 13.43 -7.92 1.50
N THR A 19 12.91 -7.06 2.38
CA THR A 19 11.93 -7.35 3.43
C THR A 19 10.57 -6.66 3.22
N ILE A 20 10.47 -5.68 2.32
CA ILE A 20 9.25 -4.86 2.14
C ILE A 20 8.62 -5.12 0.77
N LYS A 21 7.40 -5.64 0.80
CA LYS A 21 6.55 -5.87 -0.38
C LYS A 21 5.68 -4.67 -0.60
N ILE A 22 5.64 -4.18 -1.82
CA ILE A 22 4.72 -3.13 -2.24
C ILE A 22 3.91 -3.65 -3.42
N PHE A 23 2.60 -3.47 -3.36
CA PHE A 23 1.67 -3.76 -4.44
C PHE A 23 0.75 -2.57 -4.62
N VAL A 24 0.53 -2.19 -5.86
CA VAL A 24 -0.33 -1.06 -6.21
C VAL A 24 -1.39 -1.58 -7.14
N PHE A 25 -2.65 -1.47 -6.70
CA PHE A 25 -3.82 -1.84 -7.48
C PHE A 25 -4.56 -0.57 -7.90
N ASP A 26 -5.08 -0.53 -9.12
CA ASP A 26 -6.04 0.51 -9.50
C ASP A 26 -7.44 0.23 -8.93
N LYS A 27 -8.41 1.12 -9.18
CA LYS A 27 -9.80 1.00 -8.72
C LYS A 27 -10.54 -0.18 -9.32
N TYR A 28 -10.04 -0.74 -10.42
CA TYR A 28 -10.55 -1.95 -11.03
C TYR A 28 -9.90 -3.21 -10.46
N ASN A 29 -9.00 -3.04 -9.49
CA ASN A 29 -8.18 -4.05 -8.85
C ASN A 29 -7.18 -4.71 -9.81
N THR A 30 -6.75 -3.97 -10.83
CA THR A 30 -5.64 -4.35 -11.70
C THR A 30 -4.33 -3.99 -11.02
N LEU A 31 -3.39 -4.93 -10.93
CA LEU A 31 -2.05 -4.64 -10.45
C LEU A 31 -1.35 -3.71 -11.45
N ILE A 32 -0.95 -2.52 -11.01
CA ILE A 32 -0.28 -1.52 -11.84
C ILE A 32 1.21 -1.38 -11.52
N ALA A 33 1.64 -1.75 -10.30
CA ALA A 33 3.04 -1.80 -9.92
C ALA A 33 3.24 -2.74 -8.73
N SER A 34 4.41 -3.39 -8.65
CA SER A 34 4.82 -4.13 -7.47
C SER A 34 6.33 -4.32 -7.38
N THR A 35 6.82 -4.54 -6.15
CA THR A 35 8.19 -5.01 -5.90
C THR A 35 8.29 -6.55 -5.90
N TRP A 36 7.15 -7.24 -5.82
CA TRP A 36 7.05 -8.70 -5.83
C TRP A 36 5.81 -9.20 -6.58
N TYR A 37 5.81 -10.48 -6.99
CA TYR A 37 4.75 -11.06 -7.82
C TYR A 37 4.12 -12.34 -7.26
N SER A 38 4.54 -12.81 -6.07
CA SER A 38 3.91 -13.97 -5.43
C SER A 38 2.66 -13.58 -4.65
N ASP A 39 1.76 -14.55 -4.44
CA ASP A 39 0.63 -14.44 -3.51
C ASP A 39 -0.35 -13.28 -3.78
N LEU A 40 -0.47 -12.86 -5.05
CA LEU A 40 -1.30 -11.72 -5.47
C LEU A 40 -2.78 -11.82 -5.04
N ASP A 41 -3.34 -13.03 -4.98
CA ASP A 41 -4.73 -13.24 -4.57
C ASP A 41 -5.01 -12.78 -3.13
N LYS A 42 -4.01 -12.90 -2.24
CA LYS A 42 -4.08 -12.42 -0.86
C LYS A 42 -4.25 -10.91 -0.82
N TYR A 43 -3.40 -10.19 -1.56
CA TYR A 43 -3.39 -8.74 -1.60
C TYR A 43 -4.59 -8.17 -2.36
N LEU A 44 -5.08 -8.89 -3.39
CA LEU A 44 -6.23 -8.47 -4.18
C LEU A 44 -7.50 -8.29 -3.33
N ASN A 45 -7.74 -9.19 -2.37
CA ASN A 45 -8.91 -9.09 -1.49
C ASN A 45 -8.81 -7.91 -0.51
N LEU A 46 -7.60 -7.64 -0.01
CA LEU A 46 -7.34 -6.47 0.83
C LEU A 46 -7.50 -5.16 0.05
N ALA A 47 -7.03 -5.13 -1.20
CA ALA A 47 -7.20 -3.98 -2.10
C ALA A 47 -8.67 -3.67 -2.30
N LYS A 48 -9.47 -4.68 -2.69
CA LYS A 48 -10.93 -4.57 -2.87
C LYS A 48 -11.61 -4.01 -1.63
N TYR A 49 -11.28 -4.53 -0.45
CA TYR A 49 -11.89 -4.04 0.78
C TYR A 49 -11.51 -2.58 1.04
N SER A 50 -10.23 -2.24 0.93
CA SER A 50 -9.71 -0.91 1.25
C SER A 50 -10.30 0.17 0.34
N ILE A 51 -10.31 -0.06 -0.99
CA ILE A 51 -10.87 0.90 -1.96
C ILE A 51 -12.39 1.04 -1.82
N ASN A 52 -13.13 -0.06 -1.69
CA ASN A 52 -14.59 -0.02 -1.61
C ASN A 52 -15.11 0.68 -0.34
N ASN A 53 -14.33 0.61 0.74
CA ASN A 53 -14.67 1.27 2.00
C ASN A 53 -13.98 2.63 2.16
N ASN A 54 -13.09 3.00 1.22
CA ASN A 54 -12.19 4.15 1.32
C ASN A 54 -11.52 4.26 2.70
N LYS A 55 -11.01 3.14 3.21
CA LYS A 55 -10.42 3.04 4.55
C LYS A 55 -9.04 2.37 4.53
N PRO A 56 -8.06 2.92 5.29
CA PRO A 56 -6.83 2.21 5.59
C PRO A 56 -7.12 0.93 6.40
N ILE A 57 -6.35 -0.12 6.16
CA ILE A 57 -6.43 -1.39 6.89
C ILE A 57 -5.02 -1.78 7.34
N VAL A 58 -4.90 -2.27 8.57
CA VAL A 58 -3.70 -2.97 9.05
C VAL A 58 -4.12 -4.39 9.42
N VAL A 59 -3.41 -5.38 8.92
CA VAL A 59 -3.66 -6.80 9.21
C VAL A 59 -2.34 -7.44 9.65
N GLU A 60 -2.36 -8.22 10.72
CA GLU A 60 -1.21 -9.05 11.10
C GLU A 60 -1.17 -10.28 10.18
N ASP A 61 -0.01 -10.54 9.60
CA ASP A 61 0.15 -11.66 8.68
C ASP A 61 0.79 -12.84 9.40
N ILE A 62 -0.07 -13.77 9.82
CA ILE A 62 0.28 -14.92 10.66
C ILE A 62 0.90 -16.05 9.83
N ASP A 63 0.66 -16.09 8.52
CA ASP A 63 1.10 -17.16 7.61
C ASP A 63 2.41 -16.84 6.87
N SER A 64 3.00 -15.66 7.12
CA SER A 64 4.22 -15.26 6.44
C SER A 64 5.47 -15.94 7.00
N LYS A 65 6.43 -16.18 6.12
CA LYS A 65 7.78 -16.67 6.48
C LYS A 65 8.58 -15.67 7.31
N LEU A 66 8.17 -14.40 7.30
CA LEU A 66 8.66 -13.37 8.21
C LEU A 66 7.82 -13.46 9.49
N ALA A 67 8.38 -14.06 10.54
CA ALA A 67 7.74 -14.02 11.85
C ALA A 67 7.49 -12.55 12.24
N ASN A 68 6.25 -12.21 12.62
CA ASN A 68 5.79 -10.85 12.94
C ASN A 68 5.72 -9.87 11.74
N SER A 69 5.29 -10.33 10.56
CA SER A 69 4.94 -9.39 9.49
C SER A 69 3.55 -8.74 9.67
N SER A 70 3.38 -7.57 9.09
CA SER A 70 2.09 -6.88 8.99
C SER A 70 1.85 -6.40 7.57
N ILE A 71 0.58 -6.27 7.21
CA ILE A 71 0.11 -5.76 5.93
C ILE A 71 -0.65 -4.48 6.17
N PHE A 72 -0.26 -3.41 5.48
CA PHE A 72 -0.96 -2.14 5.45
C PHE A 72 -1.57 -1.93 4.07
N ALA A 73 -2.87 -1.68 4.00
CA ALA A 73 -3.57 -1.33 2.77
C ALA A 73 -4.12 0.10 2.89
N LEU A 74 -3.87 0.93 1.88
CA LEU A 74 -4.26 2.33 1.88
C LEU A 74 -4.88 2.73 0.54
N PRO A 75 -6.14 3.21 0.53
CA PRO A 75 -6.76 3.65 -0.70
C PRO A 75 -6.21 5.00 -1.13
N PHE A 76 -6.17 5.22 -2.44
CA PHE A 76 -5.70 6.46 -3.01
C PHE A 76 -6.51 6.97 -4.19
N SER A 77 -6.29 8.25 -4.51
CA SER A 77 -6.77 8.95 -5.68
C SER A 77 -5.64 9.86 -6.18
N SER A 78 -5.61 10.16 -7.48
CA SER A 78 -4.58 10.86 -8.24
C SER A 78 -5.15 12.09 -8.96
N SER A 79 -4.34 13.13 -9.19
CA SER A 79 -4.69 14.29 -10.05
C SER A 79 -5.07 13.83 -11.44
N ASN A 80 -4.40 12.78 -11.91
CA ASN A 80 -4.58 12.17 -13.21
C ASN A 80 -5.75 11.17 -13.20
N LYS A 81 -6.63 11.21 -12.19
CA LYS A 81 -7.83 10.37 -12.02
C LYS A 81 -7.55 8.87 -11.83
N ILE A 82 -6.33 8.52 -11.46
CA ILE A 82 -5.99 7.17 -11.01
C ILE A 82 -6.44 7.01 -9.56
N GLU A 83 -7.36 6.10 -9.31
CA GLU A 83 -7.77 5.71 -7.96
C GLU A 83 -7.36 4.26 -7.74
N GLY A 84 -7.11 3.85 -6.50
CA GLY A 84 -6.56 2.52 -6.24
C GLY A 84 -6.22 2.26 -4.79
N THR A 85 -5.43 1.22 -4.55
CA THR A 85 -4.92 0.87 -3.22
C THR A 85 -3.44 0.56 -3.29
N ILE A 86 -2.67 1.14 -2.36
CA ILE A 86 -1.30 0.74 -2.09
C ILE A 86 -1.34 -0.27 -0.95
N ILE A 87 -0.70 -1.41 -1.14
CA ILE A 87 -0.52 -2.44 -0.14
C ILE A 87 0.96 -2.58 0.15
N ILE A 88 1.30 -2.63 1.43
CA ILE A 88 2.66 -2.78 1.91
C ILE A 88 2.69 -3.93 2.90
N GLU A 89 3.59 -4.89 2.71
CA GLU A 89 3.82 -5.97 3.65
C GLU A 89 5.29 -5.99 4.06
N GLY A 90 5.57 -6.25 5.32
CA GLY A 90 6.92 -6.28 5.86
C GLY A 90 6.91 -6.53 7.36
N GLU A 91 8.04 -6.38 8.03
CA GLU A 91 8.11 -6.55 9.49
C GLU A 91 7.22 -5.52 10.21
N LYS A 92 6.53 -5.95 11.28
CA LYS A 92 5.52 -5.14 11.98
C LYS A 92 6.02 -3.77 12.45
N GLU A 93 7.27 -3.69 12.90
CA GLU A 93 7.88 -2.42 13.35
C GLU A 93 8.11 -1.45 12.17
N GLU A 94 8.59 -1.97 11.04
CA GLU A 94 8.78 -1.19 9.81
C GLU A 94 7.45 -0.72 9.24
N ILE A 95 6.45 -1.62 9.18
CA ILE A 95 5.12 -1.31 8.62
C ILE A 95 4.35 -0.32 9.48
N SER A 96 4.51 -0.37 10.81
CA SER A 96 3.93 0.65 11.68
C SER A 96 4.50 2.02 11.30
N THR A 97 5.82 2.13 11.17
CA THR A 97 6.50 3.39 10.84
C THR A 97 6.11 3.91 9.45
N ILE A 98 6.17 3.05 8.43
CA ILE A 98 5.85 3.40 7.04
C ILE A 98 4.37 3.70 6.88
N GLY A 99 3.49 2.89 7.47
CA GLY A 99 2.04 3.09 7.44
C GLY A 99 1.62 4.40 8.09
N TYR A 100 2.22 4.76 9.23
CA TYR A 100 2.00 6.08 9.85
C TYR A 100 2.56 7.22 9.02
N ALA A 101 3.77 7.10 8.47
CA ALA A 101 4.38 8.13 7.64
C ALA A 101 3.55 8.39 6.38
N LEU A 102 3.13 7.33 5.69
CA LEU A 102 2.23 7.41 4.55
C LEU A 102 0.92 8.07 4.95
N LYS A 103 0.24 7.55 5.97
CA LYS A 103 -1.02 8.13 6.44
C LYS A 103 -0.88 9.63 6.72
N GLN A 104 0.19 10.06 7.41
CA GLN A 104 0.45 11.47 7.68
C GLN A 104 0.75 12.26 6.40
N SER A 105 1.55 11.74 5.47
CA SER A 105 1.79 12.39 4.17
C SER A 105 0.49 12.55 3.38
N PHE A 106 -0.44 11.60 3.48
CA PHE A 106 -1.76 11.67 2.84
C PHE A 106 -2.74 12.62 3.56
N GLU A 107 -2.70 12.69 4.89
CA GLU A 107 -3.53 13.60 5.69
C GLU A 107 -3.05 15.06 5.60
N SER A 108 -1.73 15.28 5.53
CA SER A 108 -1.12 16.63 5.50
C SER A 108 -1.35 17.38 4.17
N ILE A 109 -1.66 16.66 3.09
CA ILE A 109 -2.00 17.24 1.78
C ILE A 109 -3.46 17.77 1.76
N MET A 110 -4.28 17.51 2.78
CA MET A 110 -5.67 18.01 2.88
C MET A 110 -5.80 19.42 3.50
N LEU A 111 -4.71 20.09 3.85
CA LEU A 111 -4.71 21.42 4.49
C LEU A 111 -4.47 22.59 3.51
N TYR A 112 -4.51 22.36 2.19
CA TYR A 112 -4.43 23.40 1.16
C TYR A 112 -5.53 23.27 0.11
#